data_AF-A0A3D6D978-F1
#
_entry.id   AF-A0A3D6D978-F1
#
_cell.length_a   1.000
_cell.length_b   1.000
_cell.length_c   1.000
_cell.angle_alpha   90.00
_cell.angle_beta   90.00
_cell.angle_gamma   90.00
#
_symmetry.space_group_name_H-M   'P 1'
#
loop_
_entity.id
_entity.type
_entity.pdbx_description
1 polymer ?
#
loop_
_entity_poly.entity_id
_entity_poly.type
_entity_poly.pdbx_seq_one_letter_code
_entity_poly.pdbx_strand_id
1 'polypeptide(L)'
;MIPDIEKLIEGVDVEAVYFVDEEIPTYVVVTSNDSEVIARLKKGFVDPEVDVNVVVLTPQEYEKLGELNPSLNEMLEYGERLK
;
A
#
# COMPACT_ATOMS: atom_id res chain seq x y z
N MET A 1 -7.89 15.52 1.20
CA MET A 1 -6.82 15.07 2.11
C MET A 1 -6.63 13.61 1.81
N ILE A 2 -5.44 13.22 1.38
CA ILE A 2 -5.06 11.81 1.24
C ILE A 2 -5.16 11.19 2.65
N PRO A 3 -5.81 10.03 2.84
CA PRO A 3 -5.86 9.37 4.14
C PRO A 3 -4.44 9.20 4.68
N ASP A 4 -4.29 9.27 6.00
CA ASP A 4 -3.01 9.26 6.73
C ASP A 4 -2.28 7.89 6.59
N ILE A 5 -1.91 7.51 5.37
CA ILE A 5 -1.05 6.36 5.10
C ILE A 5 0.28 6.51 5.83
N GLU A 6 0.72 7.75 6.08
CA GLU A 6 1.88 8.11 6.89
C GLU A 6 1.81 7.54 8.32
N LYS A 7 0.66 7.65 9.00
CA LYS A 7 0.48 7.07 10.35
C LYS A 7 0.50 5.55 10.35
N LEU A 8 0.02 4.97 9.26
CA LEU A 8 -0.06 3.53 9.09
C LEU A 8 1.33 2.90 8.92
N ILE A 9 2.23 3.60 8.24
CA ILE A 9 3.63 3.19 8.02
C ILE A 9 4.61 3.74 9.06
N GLU A 10 4.17 4.63 9.96
CA GLU A 10 5.05 5.27 10.94
C GLU A 10 5.78 4.25 11.83
N GLY A 11 7.12 4.28 11.81
CA GLY A 11 7.94 3.35 12.59
C GLY A 11 7.95 1.91 12.07
N VAL A 12 7.33 1.65 10.92
CA VAL A 12 7.46 0.39 10.18
C VAL A 12 8.59 0.53 9.17
N ASP A 13 9.43 -0.50 9.04
CA ASP A 13 10.44 -0.56 7.98
C ASP A 13 9.76 -0.79 6.63
N VAL A 14 9.43 0.31 5.94
CA VAL A 14 8.76 0.31 4.64
C VAL A 14 9.76 0.65 3.55
N GLU A 15 9.83 -0.20 2.53
CA GLU A 15 10.75 -0.03 1.40
C GLU A 15 10.18 0.93 0.34
N ALA A 16 8.87 0.83 0.10
CA ALA A 16 8.18 1.66 -0.87
C ALA A 16 6.68 1.78 -0.56
N VAL A 17 6.12 2.93 -0.91
CA VAL A 17 4.68 3.14 -0.98
C VAL A 17 4.33 3.70 -2.34
N TYR A 18 3.34 3.09 -2.99
CA TYR A 18 2.80 3.54 -4.26
C TYR A 18 1.35 3.96 -4.06
N PHE A 19 0.97 5.05 -4.73
CA PHE A 19 -0.39 5.52 -4.80
C PHE A 19 -0.93 5.32 -6.21
N VAL A 20 -2.02 4.57 -6.34
CA VAL A 20 -2.72 4.36 -7.61
C VAL A 20 -4.04 5.14 -7.57
N ASP A 21 -4.18 6.08 -8.50
CA ASP A 21 -5.37 6.91 -8.66
C ASP A 21 -6.43 6.13 -9.47
N GLU A 22 -7.36 5.48 -8.76
CA GLU A 22 -8.47 4.71 -9.33
C GLU A 22 -9.81 5.22 -8.79
N GLU A 23 -10.94 4.61 -9.22
CA GLU A 23 -12.28 4.92 -8.66
C GLU A 23 -12.31 4.78 -7.13
N ILE A 24 -11.56 3.82 -6.58
CA ILE A 24 -11.27 3.69 -5.16
C ILE A 24 -9.75 3.82 -5.01
N PRO A 25 -9.21 4.89 -4.40
CA PRO A 25 -7.78 5.11 -4.28
C PRO A 25 -7.08 3.92 -3.61
N THR A 26 -6.02 3.41 -4.24
CA THR A 26 -5.30 2.22 -3.77
C THR A 26 -3.88 2.59 -3.35
N TYR A 27 -3.52 2.30 -2.09
CA TYR A 27 -2.15 2.39 -1.58
C TYR A 27 -1.51 1.02 -1.56
N VAL A 28 -0.34 0.90 -2.17
CA VAL A 28 0.46 -0.34 -2.13
C VAL A 28 1.68 -0.10 -1.25
N VAL A 29 1.74 -0.78 -0.11
CA VAL A 29 2.81 -0.68 0.88
C VAL A 29 3.70 -1.90 0.78
N VAL A 30 4.98 -1.69 0.49
CA VAL A 30 5.99 -2.75 0.40
C VAL A 30 6.84 -2.75 1.67
N THR A 31 6.77 -3.82 2.46
CA THR A 31 7.47 -3.92 3.74
C THR A 31 7.76 -5.37 4.12
N SER A 32 8.90 -5.59 4.79
CA SER A 32 9.19 -6.91 5.40
C SER A 32 8.35 -7.20 6.65
N ASN A 33 7.63 -6.19 7.18
CA ASN A 33 6.81 -6.27 8.39
C ASN A 33 5.30 -6.12 8.09
N ASP A 34 4.83 -6.80 7.05
CA ASP A 34 3.45 -6.77 6.55
C ASP A 34 2.39 -6.96 7.66
N SER A 35 2.65 -7.88 8.57
CA SER A 35 1.77 -8.24 9.68
C SER A 35 1.48 -7.06 10.63
N GLU A 36 2.45 -6.16 10.82
CA GLU A 36 2.28 -4.97 11.64
C GLU A 36 1.37 -3.95 10.97
N VAL A 37 1.58 -3.72 9.68
CA VAL A 37 0.76 -2.82 8.85
C VAL A 37 -0.69 -3.31 8.80
N ILE A 38 -0.89 -4.61 8.57
CA ILE A 38 -2.22 -5.25 8.57
C ILE A 38 -2.88 -5.14 9.96
N ALA A 39 -2.12 -5.29 11.04
CA ALA A 39 -2.65 -5.11 12.39
C ALA A 39 -3.10 -3.67 12.66
N ARG A 40 -2.39 -2.67 12.13
CA ARG A 40 -2.77 -1.25 12.23
C ARG A 40 -4.02 -0.93 11.39
N LEU A 41 -4.13 -1.50 10.18
CA LEU A 41 -5.35 -1.42 9.38
C LEU A 41 -6.58 -1.91 10.15
N LYS A 42 -6.48 -3.10 10.75
CA LYS A 42 -7.57 -3.69 11.55
C LYS A 42 -7.93 -2.90 12.81
N LYS A 43 -7.02 -2.07 13.31
CA LYS A 43 -7.24 -1.19 14.47
C LYS A 43 -7.94 0.12 14.10
N GLY A 44 -8.25 0.36 12.82
CA GLY A 44 -8.97 1.55 12.37
C GLY A 44 -8.08 2.79 12.28
N PHE A 45 -6.79 2.63 11.96
CA PHE A 45 -5.89 3.77 11.71
C PHE A 45 -6.19 4.51 10.41
N VAL A 46 -6.95 3.88 9.51
CA VAL A 46 -7.51 4.52 8.31
C VAL A 46 -8.93 4.95 8.65
N ASP A 47 -9.23 6.21 8.42
CA ASP A 47 -10.54 6.79 8.66
C ASP A 47 -11.59 6.11 7.76
N PRO A 48 -12.66 5.52 8.32
CA PRO A 48 -13.68 4.81 7.53
C PRO A 48 -14.50 5.74 6.61
N GLU A 49 -14.38 7.06 6.75
CA GLU A 49 -15.00 8.02 5.83
C GLU A 49 -14.28 8.12 4.46
N VAL A 50 -13.11 7.50 4.31
CA VAL A 50 -12.38 7.46 3.05
C VAL A 50 -12.37 6.03 2.52
N ASP A 51 -13.14 5.78 1.45
CA ASP A 51 -13.08 4.52 0.69
C ASP A 51 -11.71 4.42 0.02
N VAL A 52 -10.75 3.76 0.66
CA VAL A 52 -9.43 3.44 0.09
C VAL A 52 -9.08 1.98 0.26
N ASN A 53 -8.38 1.45 -0.73
CA ASN A 53 -7.77 0.13 -0.66
C ASN A 53 -6.33 0.26 -0.16
N VAL A 54 -5.93 -0.62 0.76
CA VAL A 54 -4.54 -0.74 1.17
C VAL A 54 -4.08 -2.17 0.92
N VAL A 55 -3.15 -2.32 0.00
CA VAL A 55 -2.51 -3.58 -0.35
C VAL A 55 -1.15 -3.59 0.32
N VAL A 56 -0.88 -4.61 1.14
CA VAL A 56 0.39 -4.77 1.83
C VAL A 56 1.11 -5.96 1.20
N LEU A 57 2.37 -5.75 0.83
CA LEU A 57 3.20 -6.74 0.16
C LEU A 57 4.56 -6.83 0.84
N THR A 58 5.11 -8.03 0.90
CA THR A 58 6.53 -8.22 1.19
C THR A 58 7.39 -7.87 -0.04
N PRO A 59 8.69 -7.55 0.14
CA PRO A 59 9.59 -7.29 -0.99
C PRO A 59 9.63 -8.47 -1.98
N GLN A 60 9.57 -9.70 -1.48
CA GLN A 60 9.53 -10.90 -2.34
C GLN A 60 8.22 -11.00 -3.14
N GLU A 61 7.09 -10.62 -2.55
CA GLU A 61 5.80 -10.58 -3.26
C GLU A 61 5.78 -9.46 -4.30
N TYR A 62 6.38 -8.31 -3.98
CA TYR A 62 6.55 -7.19 -4.90
C TYR A 62 7.44 -7.57 -6.11
N GLU A 63 8.56 -8.26 -5.89
CA GLU A 63 9.41 -8.76 -6.98
C GLU A 63 8.70 -9.79 -7.87
N LYS A 64 7.85 -10.62 -7.27
CA LYS A 64 7.05 -11.63 -8.00
C LYS A 64 5.76 -11.08 -8.60
N LEU A 65 5.45 -9.81 -8.36
CA LEU A 65 4.16 -9.24 -8.73
C LEU A 65 3.99 -9.14 -10.24
N GLY A 66 5.09 -8.88 -10.96
CA GLY A 66 5.14 -8.96 -12.42
C GLY A 66 4.88 -10.36 -12.98
N GLU A 67 5.10 -11.43 -12.20
CA GLU A 67 4.79 -12.81 -12.61
C GLU A 67 3.37 -13.25 -12.23
N LEU A 68 2.83 -12.72 -11.12
CA LEU A 68 1.56 -13.16 -10.55
C LEU A 68 0.35 -12.35 -11.04
N ASN A 69 0.50 -11.06 -11.35
CA ASN A 69 -0.62 -10.23 -11.80
C ASN A 69 -0.17 -9.02 -12.64
N PRO A 70 -0.10 -9.16 -13.99
CA PRO A 70 0.45 -8.11 -14.87
C PRO A 70 -0.30 -6.78 -14.76
N SER A 71 -1.61 -6.80 -14.49
CA SER A 71 -2.44 -5.60 -14.34
C SER A 71 -2.04 -4.75 -13.12
N LEU A 72 -1.66 -5.39 -12.01
CA LEU A 72 -1.17 -4.68 -10.83
C LEU A 72 0.21 -4.04 -11.08
N ASN A 73 1.03 -4.67 -11.92
CA ASN A 73 2.33 -4.12 -12.32
C ASN A 73 2.15 -2.88 -13.20
N GLU A 74 1.22 -2.93 -14.17
CA GLU A 74 0.82 -1.75 -14.95
C GLU A 74 0.28 -0.64 -14.04
N MET A 75 -0.56 -0.97 -13.06
CA MET A 75 -1.08 0.01 -12.09
C MET A 75 0.03 0.69 -11.27
N LEU A 76 1.08 -0.05 -10.89
CA LEU A 76 2.23 0.49 -10.17
C LEU A 76 3.15 1.34 -11.05
N GLU A 77 3.21 1.08 -12.36
CA GLU A 77 3.92 1.92 -13.34
C GLU A 77 3.27 3.30 -13.50
N TYR A 78 1.94 3.39 -13.38
CA TYR A 78 1.21 4.66 -13.37
C TYR A 78 1.07 5.27 -11.97
N GLY A 79 1.40 4.51 -10.92
CA GLY A 79 1.30 4.93 -9.54
C GLY A 79 2.40 5.93 -9.16
N GLU A 80 2.04 6.98 -8.41
CA GLU A 80 3.03 7.90 -7.87
C GLU A 80 3.74 7.24 -6.67
N ARG A 81 5.07 7.15 -6.76
CA ARG A 81 5.88 6.75 -5.61
C ARG A 81 5.88 7.88 -4.58
N LEU A 82 5.32 7.60 -3.41
CA LEU A 82 5.37 8.52 -2.28
C LEU A 82 6.78 8.46 -1.66
N LYS A 83 7.40 9.62 -1.47
CA LYS A 83 8.73 9.80 -0.86
C LYS A 83 8.62 10.20 0.59
#